data_AF-A0A1Q2CYL2-F1
#
_entry.id   AF-A0A1Q2CYL2-F1
#
_cell.length_a   1.000
_cell.length_b   1.000
_cell.length_c   1.000
_cell.angle_alpha   90.00
_cell.angle_beta   90.00
_cell.angle_gamma   90.00
#
_symmetry.space_group_name_H-M   'P 1'
#
loop_
_entity.id
_entity.type
_entity.pdbx_description
1 polymer ?
#
loop_
_entity_poly.entity_id
_entity_poly.type
_entity_poly.pdbx_seq_one_letter_code
_entity_poly.pdbx_strand_id
1 'polypeptide(L)'
;MLYRHFPTRLELAYAVFDENFAALEEAAATLKGPDAFAGLWRMLIGYTVESTAFVDMVIDAREKLPDDVASERLTRLIERPLREAAAAGLADPSWTTDDLILVLHMVHGVVTANPDHREAATARALGLIDRRLVVS
;
A
#
# COMPACT_ATOMS: atom_id res chain seq x y z
N MET A 1 22.43 -18.13 11.52
CA MET A 1 23.08 -18.51 10.26
C MET A 1 22.25 -18.01 9.08
N LEU A 2 22.10 -16.69 8.91
CA LEU A 2 21.08 -16.11 8.01
C LEU A 2 21.53 -15.98 6.53
N TYR A 3 22.82 -16.18 6.24
CA TYR A 3 23.38 -15.95 4.90
C TYR A 3 23.37 -17.17 3.95
N ARG A 4 22.90 -18.35 4.40
CA ARG A 4 23.04 -19.60 3.62
C ARG A 4 21.78 -20.02 2.84
N HIS A 5 20.69 -19.25 2.89
CA HIS A 5 19.44 -19.57 2.18
C HIS A 5 19.11 -18.66 0.99
N PHE A 6 19.85 -17.56 0.81
CA PHE A 6 19.60 -16.60 -0.27
C PHE A 6 20.88 -16.37 -1.08
N PRO A 7 21.17 -17.25 -2.07
CA PRO A 7 22.35 -17.12 -2.90
C PRO A 7 22.45 -15.79 -3.66
N THR A 8 21.35 -15.06 -3.84
CA THR A 8 21.33 -13.74 -4.48
C THR A 8 20.68 -12.65 -3.62
N ARG A 9 21.08 -11.38 -3.85
CA ARG A 9 20.41 -10.21 -3.25
C ARG A 9 18.93 -10.10 -3.66
N LEU A 10 18.59 -10.64 -4.84
CA LEU A 10 17.23 -10.68 -5.35
C LEU A 10 16.35 -11.63 -4.54
N GLU A 11 16.81 -12.85 -4.25
CA GLU A 11 16.05 -13.79 -3.42
C GLU A 11 15.86 -13.30 -1.98
N LEU A 12 16.85 -12.58 -1.44
CA LEU A 12 16.70 -11.92 -0.13
C LEU A 12 15.63 -10.82 -0.19
N ALA A 13 15.65 -9.97 -1.22
CA ALA A 13 14.63 -8.94 -1.40
C ALA A 13 13.23 -9.54 -1.58
N TYR A 14 13.10 -10.64 -2.32
CA TYR A 14 11.85 -11.39 -2.46
C TYR A 14 11.35 -11.95 -1.13
N ALA A 15 12.22 -12.59 -0.34
CA ALA A 15 11.81 -13.16 0.95
C ALA A 15 11.36 -12.08 1.95
N VAL A 16 12.06 -10.95 2.00
CA VAL A 16 11.65 -9.80 2.83
C VAL A 16 10.33 -9.21 2.34
N PHE A 17 10.15 -9.10 1.01
CA PHE A 17 8.87 -8.70 0.43
C PHE A 17 7.75 -9.66 0.85
N ASP A 18 7.96 -10.97 0.69
CA ASP A 18 6.94 -11.96 0.97
C ASP A 18 6.53 -11.96 2.45
N GLU A 19 7.50 -11.87 3.37
CA GLU A 19 7.26 -11.81 4.81
C GLU A 19 6.49 -10.54 5.22
N ASN A 20 6.90 -9.38 4.72
CA ASN A 20 6.20 -8.11 4.98
C ASN A 20 4.80 -8.08 4.36
N PHE A 21 4.63 -8.65 3.16
CA PHE A 21 3.34 -8.69 2.49
C PHE A 21 2.39 -9.66 3.20
N ALA A 22 2.88 -10.81 3.66
CA ALA A 22 2.10 -11.73 4.48
C ALA A 22 1.58 -11.07 5.77
N ALA A 23 2.41 -10.27 6.44
CA ALA A 23 1.98 -9.50 7.62
C ALA A 23 0.86 -8.49 7.30
N LEU A 24 0.92 -7.83 6.13
CA LEU A 24 -0.14 -6.97 5.65
C LEU A 24 -1.43 -7.76 5.34
N GLU A 25 -1.31 -8.91 4.68
CA GLU A 25 -2.46 -9.80 4.38
C GLU A 25 -3.14 -10.30 5.67
N GLU A 26 -2.36 -10.68 6.67
CA GLU A 26 -2.86 -11.10 7.99
C GLU A 26 -3.58 -9.95 8.70
N ALA A 27 -3.00 -8.76 8.73
CA ALA A 27 -3.63 -7.58 9.32
C ALA A 27 -4.94 -7.23 8.58
N ALA A 28 -4.93 -7.27 7.25
CA ALA A 28 -6.09 -7.00 6.42
C ALA A 28 -7.20 -8.05 6.59
N ALA A 29 -6.87 -9.32 6.85
CA ALA A 29 -7.84 -10.37 7.10
C ALA A 29 -8.68 -10.15 8.37
N THR A 30 -8.20 -9.31 9.30
CA THR A 30 -8.97 -8.92 10.48
C THR A 30 -10.06 -7.89 10.18
N LEU A 31 -9.94 -7.18 9.06
CA LEU A 31 -10.88 -6.14 8.63
C LEU A 31 -12.12 -6.77 7.98
N LYS A 32 -13.30 -6.29 8.35
CA LYS A 32 -14.58 -6.83 7.87
C LYS A 32 -15.58 -5.74 7.58
N GLY A 33 -16.46 -6.02 6.62
CA GLY A 33 -17.56 -5.13 6.27
C GLY A 33 -17.12 -3.91 5.46
N PRO A 34 -18.01 -2.95 5.25
CA PRO A 34 -17.79 -1.85 4.31
C PRO A 34 -16.66 -0.89 4.73
N ASP A 35 -16.30 -0.85 6.01
CA ASP A 35 -15.17 -0.05 6.53
C ASP A 35 -13.80 -0.73 6.32
N ALA A 36 -13.77 -1.98 5.85
CA ALA A 36 -12.52 -2.72 5.65
C ALA A 36 -11.57 -2.00 4.68
N PHE A 37 -12.13 -1.32 3.67
CA PHE A 37 -11.34 -0.50 2.76
C PHE A 37 -10.62 0.63 3.49
N ALA A 38 -11.33 1.42 4.30
CA ALA A 38 -10.74 2.53 5.03
C ALA A 38 -9.67 2.06 6.04
N GLY A 39 -9.89 0.90 6.67
CA GLY A 39 -8.90 0.23 7.52
C GLY A 39 -7.64 -0.15 6.74
N LEU A 40 -7.80 -0.84 5.60
CA LEU A 40 -6.70 -1.25 4.73
C LEU A 40 -5.93 -0.04 4.20
N TRP A 41 -6.65 0.98 3.73
CA TRP A 41 -6.08 2.20 3.22
C TRP A 41 -5.26 2.93 4.28
N ARG A 42 -5.75 3.01 5.52
CA ARG A 42 -4.98 3.57 6.65
C ARG A 42 -3.68 2.83 6.89
N MET A 43 -3.69 1.50 6.85
CA MET A 43 -2.46 0.71 7.01
C MET A 43 -1.47 0.97 5.87
N LEU A 44 -1.93 0.97 4.62
CA LEU A 44 -1.09 1.23 3.46
C LEU A 44 -0.45 2.62 3.52
N ILE A 45 -1.24 3.67 3.82
CA ILE A 45 -0.73 5.03 3.97
C ILE A 45 0.22 5.14 5.17
N GLY A 46 -0.11 4.52 6.30
CA GLY A 46 0.76 4.47 7.48
C GLY A 46 2.12 3.88 7.14
N TYR A 47 2.14 2.73 6.46
CA TYR A 47 3.39 2.12 5.99
C TYR A 47 4.16 3.02 5.02
N THR A 48 3.48 3.72 4.11
CA THR A 48 4.15 4.68 3.22
C THR A 48 4.76 5.86 3.97
N VAL A 49 4.14 6.35 5.03
CA VAL A 49 4.61 7.50 5.82
C VAL A 49 5.75 7.12 6.78
N GLU A 50 5.59 6.01 7.50
CA GLU A 50 6.53 5.54 8.52
C GLU A 50 7.77 4.88 7.91
N SER A 51 7.59 4.18 6.79
CA SER A 51 8.62 3.32 6.21
C SER A 51 8.82 3.65 4.74
N THR A 52 9.94 4.31 4.41
CA THR A 52 10.42 4.26 3.03
C THR A 52 10.62 2.81 2.62
N ALA A 53 11.01 1.90 3.53
CA ALA A 53 11.24 0.49 3.23
C ALA A 53 10.00 -0.28 2.75
N PHE A 54 8.77 0.10 3.11
CA PHE A 54 7.56 -0.54 2.57
C PHE A 54 7.30 -0.12 1.12
N VAL A 55 7.56 1.15 0.80
CA VAL A 55 7.41 1.62 -0.57
C VAL A 55 8.63 1.31 -1.42
N ASP A 56 9.84 1.32 -0.87
CA ASP A 56 11.01 0.70 -1.48
C ASP A 56 10.70 -0.78 -1.71
N MET A 57 10.00 -1.47 -0.82
CA MET A 57 9.55 -2.85 -1.07
C MET A 57 8.52 -2.97 -2.20
N VAL A 58 7.66 -1.99 -2.47
CA VAL A 58 6.69 -2.03 -3.59
C VAL A 58 7.29 -1.47 -4.91
N ILE A 59 8.16 -0.48 -4.82
CA ILE A 59 8.85 0.22 -5.92
C ILE A 59 10.14 -0.50 -6.32
N ASP A 60 11.03 -0.89 -5.39
CA ASP A 60 12.16 -1.81 -5.69
C ASP A 60 11.65 -3.19 -6.08
N ALA A 61 10.51 -3.67 -5.55
CA ALA A 61 9.92 -4.91 -6.07
C ALA A 61 9.57 -4.77 -7.54
N ARG A 62 9.04 -3.62 -8.00
CA ARG A 62 8.87 -3.39 -9.45
C ARG A 62 10.18 -3.41 -10.21
N GLU A 63 11.26 -2.85 -9.65
CA GLU A 63 12.57 -2.83 -10.32
C GLU A 63 13.31 -4.18 -10.29
N LYS A 64 13.08 -5.01 -9.28
CA LYS A 64 13.85 -6.24 -8.99
C LYS A 64 13.05 -7.52 -9.23
N LEU A 65 11.76 -7.51 -8.91
CA LEU A 65 10.82 -8.60 -9.18
C LEU A 65 10.12 -8.35 -10.52
N PRO A 66 9.54 -9.39 -11.11
CA PRO A 66 8.55 -9.21 -12.17
C PRO A 66 7.46 -8.22 -11.71
N ASP A 67 7.24 -7.16 -12.49
CA ASP A 67 6.29 -6.06 -12.25
C ASP A 67 4.86 -6.57 -11.91
N ASP A 68 4.52 -7.77 -12.38
CA ASP A 68 3.21 -8.42 -12.23
C ASP A 68 2.96 -8.96 -10.81
N VAL A 69 3.93 -9.62 -10.16
CA VAL A 69 3.68 -10.35 -8.90
C VAL A 69 3.28 -9.43 -7.75
N ALA A 70 4.02 -8.33 -7.54
CA ALA A 70 3.75 -7.42 -6.43
C ALA A 70 2.45 -6.61 -6.67
N SER A 71 2.26 -6.14 -7.91
CA SER A 71 1.07 -5.40 -8.32
C SER A 71 -0.19 -6.27 -8.24
N GLU A 72 -0.15 -7.53 -8.68
CA GLU A 72 -1.29 -8.45 -8.63
C GLU A 72 -1.71 -8.80 -7.20
N ARG A 73 -0.75 -8.98 -6.28
CA ARG A 73 -1.08 -9.25 -4.87
C ARG A 73 -1.75 -8.03 -4.24
N LEU A 74 -1.21 -6.83 -4.46
CA LEU A 74 -1.78 -5.61 -3.91
C LEU A 74 -3.17 -5.32 -4.49
N THR A 75 -3.34 -5.52 -5.80
CA THR A 75 -4.64 -5.44 -6.47
C THR A 75 -5.65 -6.40 -5.83
N ARG A 76 -5.32 -7.68 -5.67
CA ARG A 76 -6.22 -8.66 -5.03
C ARG A 76 -6.59 -8.30 -3.60
N LEU A 77 -5.65 -7.73 -2.85
CA LEU A 77 -5.87 -7.29 -1.47
C LEU A 77 -6.88 -6.14 -1.39
N ILE A 78 -6.83 -5.19 -2.32
CA ILE A 78 -7.67 -3.98 -2.33
C ILE A 78 -9.04 -4.22 -2.99
N GLU A 79 -9.11 -5.09 -3.99
CA GLU A 79 -10.26 -5.21 -4.89
C GLU A 79 -11.57 -5.48 -4.14
N ARG A 80 -11.57 -6.47 -3.23
CA ARG A 80 -12.78 -6.83 -2.48
C ARG A 80 -13.21 -5.72 -1.50
N PRO A 81 -12.34 -5.23 -0.60
CA PRO A 81 -12.70 -4.12 0.29
C PRO A 81 -13.21 -2.89 -0.46
N LEU A 82 -12.57 -2.52 -1.58
CA LEU A 82 -12.99 -1.37 -2.39
C LEU A 82 -14.40 -1.54 -2.95
N ARG A 83 -14.72 -2.71 -3.52
CA ARG A 83 -16.07 -2.99 -4.03
C ARG A 83 -17.12 -2.93 -2.91
N GLU A 84 -16.83 -3.50 -1.74
CA GLU A 84 -17.74 -3.47 -0.59
C GLU A 84 -17.97 -2.04 -0.08
N ALA A 85 -16.92 -1.23 -0.01
CA ALA A 85 -17.00 0.18 0.38
C ALA A 85 -17.77 1.03 -0.65
N ALA A 86 -17.55 0.82 -1.94
CA ALA A 86 -18.28 1.50 -3.01
C ALA A 86 -19.77 1.18 -2.98
N ALA A 87 -20.12 -0.10 -2.78
CA ALA A 87 -21.52 -0.52 -2.64
C ALA A 87 -22.22 0.11 -1.41
N ALA A 88 -21.45 0.43 -0.36
CA ALA A 88 -21.94 1.13 0.83
C ALA A 88 -21.87 2.66 0.74
N GLY A 89 -21.38 3.23 -0.36
CA GLY A 89 -21.21 4.67 -0.56
C GLY A 89 -20.05 5.30 0.23
N LEU A 90 -19.14 4.47 0.77
CA LEU A 90 -17.96 4.91 1.53
C LEU A 90 -16.73 5.16 0.64
N ALA A 91 -16.73 4.62 -0.57
CA ALA A 91 -15.74 4.88 -1.61
C ALA A 91 -16.43 5.40 -2.88
N ASP A 92 -15.69 6.13 -3.72
CA ASP A 92 -16.22 6.54 -5.02
C ASP A 92 -16.35 5.30 -5.93
N PRO A 93 -17.52 5.04 -6.54
CA PRO A 93 -17.71 3.89 -7.42
C PRO A 93 -16.87 3.94 -8.71
N SER A 94 -16.27 5.09 -9.06
CA SER A 94 -15.38 5.18 -10.21
C SER A 94 -13.94 4.79 -9.89
N TRP A 95 -13.56 4.59 -8.62
CA TRP A 95 -12.20 4.23 -8.27
C TRP A 95 -11.87 2.80 -8.68
N THR A 96 -10.69 2.64 -9.26
CA THR A 96 -10.11 1.34 -9.56
C THR A 96 -8.96 1.01 -8.61
N THR A 97 -8.56 -0.26 -8.56
CA THR A 97 -7.34 -0.67 -7.83
C THR A 97 -6.10 0.03 -8.39
N ASP A 98 -6.04 0.23 -9.71
CA ASP A 98 -4.92 0.89 -10.38
C ASP A 98 -4.82 2.37 -9.98
N ASP A 99 -5.97 3.06 -9.85
CA ASP A 99 -5.99 4.44 -9.35
C ASP A 99 -5.44 4.52 -7.92
N LEU A 100 -5.82 3.58 -7.05
CA LEU A 100 -5.35 3.56 -5.67
C LEU A 100 -3.86 3.24 -5.58
N ILE A 101 -3.34 2.35 -6.43
CA ILE A 101 -1.91 2.08 -6.55
C ILE A 101 -1.17 3.35 -7.02
N LEU A 102 -1.72 4.08 -7.99
CA LEU A 102 -1.16 5.36 -8.42
C LEU A 102 -1.16 6.38 -7.26
N VAL A 103 -2.23 6.46 -6.48
CA VAL A 103 -2.29 7.33 -5.29
C VAL A 103 -1.21 6.95 -4.28
N LEU A 104 -0.94 5.67 -4.04
CA LEU A 104 0.17 5.24 -3.17
C LEU A 104 1.53 5.73 -3.69
N HIS A 105 1.79 5.65 -5.00
CA HIS A 105 3.00 6.22 -5.60
C HIS A 105 3.08 7.74 -5.41
N MET A 106 1.97 8.45 -5.58
CA MET A 106 1.91 9.91 -5.38
C MET A 106 2.20 10.26 -3.92
N VAL A 107 1.61 9.55 -2.96
CA VAL A 107 1.86 9.74 -1.53
C VAL A 107 3.32 9.50 -1.19
N HIS A 108 3.93 8.45 -1.73
CA HIS A 108 5.36 8.22 -1.54
C HIS A 108 6.20 9.40 -2.04
N GLY A 109 5.92 9.92 -3.24
CA GLY A 109 6.58 11.12 -3.74
C GLY A 109 6.42 12.32 -2.80
N VAL A 110 5.24 12.50 -2.22
CA VAL A 110 4.95 13.55 -1.22
C VAL A 110 5.77 13.35 0.05
N VAL A 111 5.80 12.13 0.61
CA VAL A 111 6.57 11.78 1.82
C VAL A 111 8.06 12.03 1.60
N THR A 112 8.60 11.58 0.47
CA THR A 112 10.00 11.74 0.09
C THR A 112 10.39 13.21 -0.09
N ALA A 113 9.50 14.02 -0.67
CA ALA A 113 9.73 15.46 -0.85
C ALA A 113 9.52 16.31 0.43
N ASN A 114 8.86 15.77 1.45
CA ASN A 114 8.48 16.51 2.67
C ASN A 114 8.90 15.76 3.95
N PRO A 115 10.20 15.50 4.18
CA PRO A 115 10.67 14.64 5.28
C PRO A 115 10.28 15.14 6.67
N ASP A 116 10.21 16.46 6.90
CA ASP A 116 9.86 17.04 8.20
C ASP A 116 8.34 17.16 8.44
N HIS A 117 7.53 16.92 7.40
CA HIS A 117 6.08 17.16 7.42
C HIS A 117 5.28 16.04 6.74
N ARG A 118 5.79 14.81 6.76
CA ARG A 118 5.23 13.66 6.03
C ARG A 118 3.74 13.49 6.26
N GLU A 119 3.30 13.42 7.51
CA GLU A 119 1.88 13.24 7.86
C GLU A 119 0.99 14.37 7.33
N ALA A 120 1.37 15.62 7.63
CA ALA A 120 0.59 16.80 7.22
C ALA A 120 0.55 16.96 5.69
N ALA A 121 1.67 16.68 5.01
CA ALA A 121 1.76 16.72 3.55
C ALA A 121 0.93 15.61 2.91
N THR A 122 0.99 14.38 3.44
CA THR A 122 0.17 13.25 2.98
C THR A 122 -1.32 13.50 3.16
N ALA A 123 -1.75 13.94 4.35
CA ALA A 123 -3.16 14.25 4.60
C ALA A 123 -3.68 15.35 3.65
N ARG A 124 -2.86 16.38 3.40
CA ARG A 124 -3.18 17.43 2.43
C ARG A 124 -3.27 16.89 1.01
N ALA A 125 -2.31 16.08 0.57
CA ALA A 125 -2.29 15.52 -0.78
C ALA A 125 -3.50 14.63 -1.05
N LEU A 126 -3.84 13.75 -0.10
CA LEU A 126 -5.04 12.91 -0.18
C LEU A 126 -6.31 13.75 -0.23
N GLY A 127 -6.40 14.80 0.60
CA GLY A 127 -7.54 15.71 0.62
C GLY A 127 -7.71 16.55 -0.66
N LEU A 128 -6.65 16.72 -1.46
CA LEU A 128 -6.73 17.34 -2.79
C LEU A 128 -7.29 16.39 -3.86
N ILE A 129 -7.15 15.08 -3.66
CA ILE A 129 -7.69 14.04 -4.54
C ILE A 129 -9.15 13.78 -4.18
N ASP A 130 -9.40 13.32 -2.95
CA ASP A 130 -10.74 13.12 -2.38
C ASP A 130 -10.65 13.06 -0.85
N ARG A 131 -11.60 13.70 -0.16
CA ARG A 131 -11.66 13.68 1.31
C ARG A 131 -11.82 12.28 1.91
N ARG A 132 -12.45 11.34 1.19
CA ARG A 132 -12.63 9.94 1.63
C ARG A 132 -11.32 9.17 1.73
N LEU A 133 -10.27 9.62 1.03
CA LEU A 133 -8.93 9.03 1.10
C LEU A 133 -8.13 9.54 2.30
N VAL A 134 -8.56 10.63 2.95
CA VAL A 134 -7.83 11.19 4.09
C VAL A 134 -7.96 10.24 5.28
N VAL A 135 -6.82 9.76 5.75
CA VAL A 135 -6.74 8.90 6.93
C VAL A 135 -6.69 9.77 8.19
N SER A 136 -7.67 9.57 9.08
CA SER A 136 -7.69 10.14 10.44
C SER A 136 -7.06 9.18 11.43
#